data_AF-L0A0V7-F1
#
_entry.id   AF-L0A0V7-F1
#
_cell.length_a   1.000
_cell.length_b   1.000
_cell.length_c   1.000
_cell.angle_alpha   90.00
_cell.angle_beta   90.00
_cell.angle_gamma   90.00
#
_symmetry.space_group_name_H-M   'P 1'
#
loop_
_entity.id
_entity.type
_entity.pdbx_description
1 polymer ?
#
loop_
_entity_poly.entity_id
_entity_poly.type
_entity_poly.pdbx_seq_one_letter_code
_entity_poly.pdbx_strand_id
1 'polypeptide(L)'
;MSTWPRSGLTLAELLVALAVLGVLCAALLALEGSVLRSSAQVSAQAARLRELQEASTYVADRVRAARDLRTDLSVNGSPCTVYPAPGGRPCFALLVPSAELGQAIDTYAYRVYRVEPRTSLNPADRVNDAWADAHTFVLREYRAYACGPASVTTAGACTPASIPAGVPAVLTNTQPFLVMDGLTFDGPAGAFTPFAYDPASRVLTLRLRVGRREAGRVLFTPPSGYQELRVQLRN
;
A
#
# COMPACT_ATOMS: atom_id res chain seq x y z
N MET A 1 36.50 61.19 27.70
CA MET A 1 37.16 60.30 26.72
C MET A 1 37.91 59.23 27.52
N SER A 2 37.32 58.04 27.69
CA SER A 2 37.95 56.93 28.42
C SER A 2 38.79 56.10 27.45
N THR A 3 40.09 56.05 27.69
CA THR A 3 41.04 55.20 26.96
C THR A 3 41.09 53.84 27.64
N TRP A 4 40.38 52.86 27.09
CA TRP A 4 40.55 51.46 27.48
C TRP A 4 41.96 50.97 27.10
N PRO A 5 42.67 50.25 28.00
CA PRO A 5 43.94 49.64 27.65
C PRO A 5 43.73 48.55 26.60
N ARG A 6 44.41 48.69 25.45
CA ARG A 6 44.47 47.66 24.40
C ARG A 6 45.38 46.53 24.89
N SER A 7 44.84 45.60 25.65
CA SER A 7 45.51 44.32 25.92
C SER A 7 45.45 43.51 24.63
N GLY A 8 46.59 43.31 23.97
CA GLY A 8 46.69 42.46 22.79
C GLY A 8 46.49 41.01 23.18
N LEU A 9 45.58 40.31 22.50
CA LEU A 9 45.38 38.87 22.65
C LEU A 9 46.71 38.15 22.46
N THR A 10 47.05 37.25 23.39
CA THR A 10 48.22 36.39 23.21
C THR A 10 47.92 35.35 22.13
N LEU A 11 48.96 34.92 21.41
CA LEU A 11 48.82 33.90 20.36
C LEU A 11 48.19 32.60 20.88
N ALA A 12 48.43 32.27 22.15
CA ALA A 12 47.80 31.14 22.84
C ALA A 12 46.28 31.31 22.99
N GLU A 13 45.81 32.49 23.38
CA GLU A 13 44.36 32.77 23.50
C GLU A 13 43.66 32.71 22.14
N LEU A 14 44.32 33.17 21.07
CA LEU A 14 43.76 33.12 19.72
C LEU A 14 43.66 31.68 19.20
N LEU A 15 44.65 30.83 19.49
CA LEU A 15 44.60 29.40 19.15
C LEU A 15 43.50 28.66 19.94
N VAL A 16 43.36 28.94 21.23
CA VAL A 16 42.28 28.35 22.04
C VAL A 16 40.92 28.80 21.55
N ALA A 17 40.74 30.09 21.24
CA ALA A 17 39.49 30.60 20.69
C ALA A 17 39.13 29.93 19.35
N LEU A 18 40.09 29.74 18.44
CA LEU A 18 39.88 29.02 17.18
C LEU A 18 39.57 27.53 17.40
N ALA A 19 40.21 26.88 18.36
CA ALA A 19 39.92 25.48 18.69
C ALA A 19 38.50 25.32 19.25
N VAL A 20 38.09 26.18 20.18
CA VAL A 20 36.72 26.19 20.73
C VAL A 20 35.70 26.47 19.63
N LEU A 21 35.97 27.43 18.75
CA LEU A 21 35.09 27.74 17.62
C LEU A 21 34.98 26.55 16.64
N GLY A 22 36.08 25.87 16.36
CA GLY A 22 36.08 24.66 15.53
C GLY A 22 35.24 23.53 16.13
N VAL A 23 35.35 23.30 17.45
CA VAL A 23 34.52 22.31 18.16
C VAL A 23 33.04 22.69 18.12
N LEU A 24 32.70 23.97 18.33
CA LEU A 24 31.32 24.45 18.26
C LEU A 24 30.74 24.31 16.86
N CYS A 25 31.49 24.65 15.81
CA CYS A 25 31.07 24.46 14.42
C CYS A 25 30.84 22.97 14.10
N ALA A 26 31.74 22.07 14.53
CA ALA A 26 31.56 20.64 14.33
C ALA A 26 30.30 20.11 15.04
N ALA A 27 30.03 20.57 16.26
CA ALA A 27 28.83 20.21 17.00
C ALA A 27 27.56 20.70 16.30
N LEU A 28 27.57 21.94 15.77
CA LEU A 28 26.44 22.50 15.02
C LEU A 28 26.16 21.71 13.74
N LEU A 29 27.19 21.39 12.96
CA LEU A 29 27.05 20.57 11.74
C LEU A 29 26.52 19.16 12.04
N ALA A 30 26.96 18.56 13.15
CA ALA A 30 26.47 17.27 13.60
C ALA A 30 24.98 17.33 14.00
N LEU A 31 24.55 18.42 14.65
CA LEU A 31 23.17 18.66 15.02
C LEU A 31 22.29 18.85 13.77
N GLU A 32 22.70 19.69 12.82
CA GLU A 32 22.00 19.90 11.55
C GLU A 32 21.85 18.57 10.77
N GLY A 33 22.92 17.79 10.68
CA GLY A 33 22.89 16.47 10.02
C GLY A 33 22.00 15.45 10.73
N SER A 34 21.81 15.56 12.05
CA SER A 34 20.86 14.73 12.81
C SER A 34 19.42 15.12 12.51
N VAL A 35 19.11 16.42 12.52
CA VAL A 35 17.76 16.95 12.25
C VAL A 35 17.32 16.63 10.82
N LEU A 36 18.18 16.79 9.82
CA LEU A 36 17.87 16.48 8.43
C LEU A 36 17.53 14.99 8.23
N ARG A 37 18.32 14.09 8.83
CA ARG A 37 18.04 12.64 8.76
C ARG A 37 16.74 12.26 9.45
N SER A 38 16.47 12.83 10.61
CA SER A 38 15.21 12.61 11.33
C SER A 38 14.03 13.12 10.50
N SER A 39 14.15 14.31 9.89
CA SER A 39 13.10 14.88 9.04
C SER A 39 12.82 14.02 7.81
N ALA A 40 13.88 13.54 7.13
CA ALA A 40 13.75 12.64 5.98
C ALA A 40 13.07 11.32 6.36
N GLN A 41 13.39 10.75 7.54
CA GLN A 41 12.75 9.53 8.04
C GLN A 41 11.26 9.75 8.33
N VAL A 42 10.90 10.84 9.02
CA VAL A 42 9.51 11.18 9.32
C VAL A 42 8.72 11.40 8.03
N SER A 43 9.30 12.12 7.06
CA SER A 43 8.67 12.34 5.75
C SER A 43 8.45 11.03 5.00
N ALA A 44 9.45 10.15 4.95
CA ALA A 44 9.34 8.85 4.29
C ALA A 44 8.34 7.92 4.98
N GLN A 45 8.20 7.99 6.31
CA GLN A 45 7.20 7.22 7.05
C GLN A 45 5.78 7.78 6.82
N ALA A 46 5.63 9.09 6.78
CA ALA A 46 4.34 9.74 6.48
C ALA A 46 3.87 9.41 5.06
N ALA A 47 4.77 9.44 4.07
CA ALA A 47 4.45 9.04 2.69
C ALA A 47 3.95 7.58 2.62
N ARG A 48 4.61 6.66 3.33
CA ARG A 48 4.21 5.25 3.40
C ARG A 48 2.85 5.04 4.07
N LEU A 49 2.60 5.75 5.17
CA LEU A 49 1.29 5.70 5.84
C LEU A 49 0.19 6.24 4.93
N ARG A 50 0.47 7.31 4.17
CA ARG A 50 -0.47 7.84 3.18
C ARG A 50 -0.76 6.82 2.08
N GLU A 51 0.26 6.20 1.49
CA GLU A 51 0.07 5.16 0.45
C GLU A 51 -0.77 3.99 0.98
N LEU A 52 -0.47 3.52 2.19
CA LEU A 52 -1.24 2.46 2.85
C LEU A 52 -2.71 2.86 3.10
N GLN A 53 -2.93 4.11 3.51
CA GLN A 53 -4.26 4.67 3.72
C GLN A 53 -5.03 4.84 2.39
N GLU A 54 -4.37 5.30 1.34
CA GLU A 54 -4.96 5.45 0.01
C GLU A 54 -5.36 4.09 -0.56
N ALA A 55 -4.47 3.09 -0.50
CA ALA A 55 -4.75 1.74 -0.96
C ALA A 55 -5.89 1.08 -0.16
N SER A 56 -5.86 1.16 1.18
CA SER A 56 -6.92 0.59 2.02
C SER A 56 -8.27 1.29 1.83
N THR A 57 -8.29 2.61 1.68
CA THR A 57 -9.52 3.38 1.40
C THR A 57 -10.07 3.05 0.02
N TYR A 58 -9.19 2.99 -1.00
CA TYR A 58 -9.57 2.59 -2.36
C TYR A 58 -10.27 1.23 -2.39
N VAL A 59 -9.65 0.21 -1.76
CA VAL A 59 -10.24 -1.12 -1.68
C VAL A 59 -11.54 -1.09 -0.87
N ALA A 60 -11.57 -0.37 0.25
CA ALA A 60 -12.76 -0.26 1.10
C ALA A 60 -13.95 0.37 0.36
N ASP A 61 -13.73 1.38 -0.46
CA ASP A 61 -14.80 2.02 -1.24
C ASP A 61 -15.38 1.05 -2.28
N ARG A 62 -14.52 0.23 -2.92
CA ARG A 62 -15.00 -0.84 -3.82
C ARG A 62 -15.76 -1.93 -3.08
N VAL A 63 -15.34 -2.30 -1.87
CA VAL A 63 -16.05 -3.27 -1.02
C VAL A 63 -17.39 -2.72 -0.55
N ARG A 64 -17.47 -1.45 -0.17
CA ARG A 64 -18.74 -0.81 0.21
C ARG A 64 -19.73 -0.76 -0.96
N ALA A 65 -19.22 -0.45 -2.15
CA ALA A 65 -20.03 -0.39 -3.36
C ALA A 65 -20.41 -1.79 -3.88
N ALA A 66 -19.67 -2.84 -3.51
CA ALA A 66 -19.87 -4.18 -4.01
C ALA A 66 -21.27 -4.72 -3.67
N ARG A 67 -21.92 -5.26 -4.70
CA ARG A 67 -23.19 -5.99 -4.59
C ARG A 67 -22.97 -7.42 -4.08
N ASP A 68 -21.87 -8.02 -4.49
CA ASP A 68 -21.50 -9.37 -4.10
C ASP A 68 -19.99 -9.47 -3.85
N LEU A 69 -19.60 -10.36 -2.94
CA LEU A 69 -18.22 -10.70 -2.63
C LEU A 69 -18.07 -12.21 -2.62
N ARG A 70 -17.09 -12.69 -3.37
CA ARG A 70 -16.76 -14.10 -3.47
C ARG A 70 -15.35 -14.35 -2.93
N THR A 71 -15.24 -15.37 -2.07
CA THR A 71 -14.01 -15.74 -1.38
C THR A 71 -13.33 -16.96 -1.96
N ASP A 72 -13.91 -17.60 -2.97
CA ASP A 72 -13.38 -18.79 -3.65
C ASP A 72 -13.79 -18.79 -5.13
N LEU A 73 -12.83 -18.60 -6.02
CA LEU A 73 -13.00 -18.57 -7.47
C LEU A 73 -11.68 -18.91 -8.18
N SER A 74 -11.69 -18.95 -9.51
CA SER A 74 -10.47 -18.97 -10.33
C SER A 74 -10.37 -17.73 -11.20
N VAL A 75 -9.16 -17.21 -11.36
CA VAL A 75 -8.85 -16.03 -12.17
C VAL A 75 -7.72 -16.35 -13.11
N ASN A 76 -7.96 -16.23 -14.42
CA ASN A 76 -7.01 -16.59 -15.48
C ASN A 76 -6.41 -17.99 -15.26
N GLY A 77 -7.26 -18.95 -14.87
CA GLY A 77 -6.86 -20.34 -14.59
C GLY A 77 -6.14 -20.58 -13.26
N SER A 78 -5.85 -19.54 -12.48
CA SER A 78 -5.25 -19.68 -11.14
C SER A 78 -6.32 -19.69 -10.05
N PRO A 79 -6.20 -20.55 -9.01
CA PRO A 79 -7.11 -20.51 -7.88
C PRO A 79 -6.96 -19.19 -7.13
N CYS A 80 -8.09 -18.69 -6.65
CA CYS A 80 -8.21 -17.48 -5.89
C CYS A 80 -9.12 -17.70 -4.68
N THR A 81 -8.53 -17.73 -3.49
CA THR A 81 -9.28 -17.87 -2.24
C THR A 81 -8.77 -16.91 -1.17
N VAL A 82 -9.68 -16.48 -0.28
CA VAL A 82 -9.33 -15.64 0.88
C VAL A 82 -8.47 -16.41 1.88
N TYR A 83 -8.66 -17.73 1.97
CA TYR A 83 -7.99 -18.60 2.94
C TYR A 83 -7.18 -19.68 2.19
N PRO A 84 -6.06 -19.30 1.55
CA PRO A 84 -5.25 -20.25 0.80
C PRO A 84 -4.56 -21.26 1.72
N ALA A 85 -4.19 -22.41 1.15
CA ALA A 85 -3.27 -23.34 1.79
C ALA A 85 -1.93 -22.66 2.12
N PRO A 86 -1.13 -23.20 3.07
CA PRO A 86 0.17 -22.63 3.42
C PRO A 86 1.05 -22.35 2.19
N GLY A 87 1.60 -21.14 2.10
CA GLY A 87 2.39 -20.67 0.96
C GLY A 87 1.57 -20.11 -0.21
N GLY A 88 0.26 -20.36 -0.25
CA GLY A 88 -0.63 -19.72 -1.22
C GLY A 88 -0.83 -18.24 -0.92
N ARG A 89 -1.45 -17.53 -1.87
CA ARG A 89 -1.67 -16.09 -1.76
C ARG A 89 -3.15 -15.75 -1.70
N PRO A 90 -3.57 -14.94 -0.71
CA PRO A 90 -4.97 -14.65 -0.48
C PRO A 90 -5.49 -13.68 -1.53
N CYS A 91 -6.76 -13.83 -1.85
CA CYS A 91 -7.48 -12.93 -2.76
C CYS A 91 -8.99 -13.07 -2.59
N PHE A 92 -9.70 -12.06 -3.07
CA PHE A 92 -11.16 -12.04 -3.09
C PHE A 92 -11.66 -11.31 -4.32
N ALA A 93 -12.89 -11.58 -4.71
CA ALA A 93 -13.52 -10.94 -5.85
C ALA A 93 -14.78 -10.19 -5.44
N LEU A 94 -15.04 -9.09 -6.13
CA LEU A 94 -16.19 -8.21 -5.93
C LEU A 94 -16.94 -8.05 -7.24
N LEU A 95 -18.27 -7.95 -7.15
CA LEU A 95 -19.11 -7.41 -8.21
C LEU A 95 -19.44 -5.97 -7.86
N VAL A 96 -18.90 -5.02 -8.62
CA VAL A 96 -19.01 -3.59 -8.34
C VAL A 96 -19.86 -2.91 -9.42
N PRO A 97 -21.01 -2.31 -9.06
CA PRO A 97 -21.72 -1.39 -9.95
C PRO A 97 -20.96 -0.06 -10.07
N SER A 98 -20.98 0.53 -11.25
CA SER A 98 -20.41 1.85 -11.56
C SER A 98 -21.36 2.62 -12.46
N ALA A 99 -21.24 3.93 -12.42
CA ALA A 99 -21.94 4.86 -13.30
C ALA A 99 -20.87 5.59 -14.13
N GLU A 100 -20.60 5.09 -15.34
CA GLU A 100 -19.49 5.55 -16.19
C GLU A 100 -19.93 6.69 -17.13
N LEU A 101 -21.20 6.72 -17.56
CA LEU A 101 -21.74 7.75 -18.46
C LEU A 101 -22.74 8.72 -17.81
N GLY A 102 -22.93 8.72 -16.49
CA GLY A 102 -23.88 9.63 -15.85
C GLY A 102 -24.22 9.28 -14.40
N GLN A 103 -25.44 9.64 -13.96
CA GLN A 103 -25.89 9.44 -12.56
C GLN A 103 -26.54 8.09 -12.28
N ALA A 104 -26.85 7.28 -13.31
CA ALA A 104 -27.44 5.95 -13.14
C ALA A 104 -26.37 4.85 -13.27
N ILE A 105 -26.54 3.76 -12.53
CA ILE A 105 -25.68 2.58 -12.65
C ILE A 105 -25.87 1.97 -14.05
N ASP A 106 -24.83 2.06 -14.87
CA ASP A 106 -24.83 1.64 -16.27
C ASP A 106 -23.79 0.55 -16.56
N THR A 107 -22.91 0.26 -15.60
CA THR A 107 -21.77 -0.64 -15.76
C THR A 107 -21.64 -1.55 -14.54
N TYR A 108 -21.38 -2.83 -14.77
CA TYR A 108 -21.04 -3.78 -13.72
C TYR A 108 -19.69 -4.41 -14.04
N ALA A 109 -18.79 -4.41 -13.06
CA ALA A 109 -17.46 -4.96 -13.22
C ALA A 109 -17.09 -5.93 -12.11
N TYR A 110 -16.41 -7.00 -12.49
CA TYR A 110 -15.71 -7.88 -11.57
C TYR A 110 -14.35 -7.27 -11.25
N ARG A 111 -14.08 -7.10 -9.96
CA ARG A 111 -12.78 -6.65 -9.42
C ARG A 111 -12.24 -7.75 -8.52
N VAL A 112 -11.06 -8.28 -8.83
CA VAL A 112 -10.40 -9.27 -7.97
C VAL A 112 -9.16 -8.65 -7.36
N TYR A 113 -9.09 -8.61 -6.04
CA TYR A 113 -7.91 -8.18 -5.32
C TYR A 113 -7.09 -9.40 -4.95
N ARG A 114 -5.88 -9.50 -5.48
CA ARG A 114 -4.97 -10.63 -5.27
C ARG A 114 -3.63 -10.14 -4.77
N VAL A 115 -3.14 -10.79 -3.72
CA VAL A 115 -1.76 -10.59 -3.30
C VAL A 115 -0.85 -11.47 -4.15
N GLU A 116 0.23 -10.91 -4.67
CA GLU A 116 1.21 -11.66 -5.47
C GLU A 116 2.64 -11.35 -4.99
N PRO A 117 3.61 -12.24 -5.21
CA PRO A 117 5.02 -11.90 -5.00
C PRO A 117 5.39 -10.63 -5.77
N ARG A 118 6.23 -9.78 -5.20
CA ARG A 118 6.71 -8.58 -5.91
C ARG A 118 7.43 -8.91 -7.22
N THR A 119 8.02 -10.10 -7.32
CA THR A 119 8.65 -10.66 -8.54
C THR A 119 7.69 -10.97 -9.68
N SER A 120 6.37 -10.94 -9.43
CA SER A 120 5.35 -11.06 -10.48
C SER A 120 5.17 -9.78 -11.31
N LEU A 121 5.63 -8.63 -10.81
CA LEU A 121 5.61 -7.38 -11.56
C LEU A 121 6.70 -7.37 -12.62
N ASN A 122 6.43 -6.73 -13.75
CA ASN A 122 7.44 -6.46 -14.76
C ASN A 122 8.61 -5.69 -14.12
N PRO A 123 9.88 -6.07 -14.36
CA PRO A 123 11.03 -5.31 -13.88
C PRO A 123 11.01 -3.81 -14.22
N ALA A 124 10.35 -3.41 -15.32
CA ALA A 124 10.19 -2.00 -15.68
C ALA A 124 9.23 -1.22 -14.74
N ASP A 125 8.28 -1.92 -14.10
CA ASP A 125 7.24 -1.32 -13.26
C ASP A 125 7.62 -1.31 -11.77
N ARG A 126 8.86 -1.69 -11.43
CA ARG A 126 9.33 -1.78 -10.04
C ARG A 126 10.77 -1.31 -9.88
N VAL A 127 11.06 -0.71 -8.73
CA VAL A 127 12.44 -0.37 -8.36
C VAL A 127 13.21 -1.66 -8.06
N ASN A 128 14.42 -1.78 -8.62
CA ASN A 128 15.29 -2.91 -8.35
C ASN A 128 15.70 -2.95 -6.87
N ASP A 129 15.21 -3.94 -6.14
CA ASP A 129 15.48 -4.16 -4.71
C ASP A 129 15.35 -5.66 -4.43
N ALA A 130 16.50 -6.35 -4.35
CA ALA A 130 16.56 -7.79 -4.13
C ALA A 130 16.00 -8.20 -2.76
N TRP A 131 16.07 -7.32 -1.75
CA TRP A 131 15.47 -7.63 -0.46
C TRP A 131 13.94 -7.57 -0.56
N ALA A 132 13.40 -6.51 -1.16
CA ALA A 132 11.95 -6.39 -1.34
C ALA A 132 11.40 -7.56 -2.19
N ASP A 133 12.09 -7.92 -3.27
CA ASP A 133 11.70 -9.03 -4.13
C ASP A 133 11.55 -10.38 -3.41
N ALA A 134 12.35 -10.60 -2.37
CA ALA A 134 12.32 -11.83 -1.58
C ALA A 134 11.36 -11.78 -0.38
N HIS A 135 11.03 -10.59 0.14
CA HIS A 135 10.33 -10.44 1.43
C HIS A 135 9.01 -9.69 1.35
N THR A 136 8.67 -9.10 0.20
CA THR A 136 7.46 -8.30 0.04
C THR A 136 6.56 -8.80 -1.09
N PHE A 137 5.32 -8.33 -1.02
CA PHE A 137 4.23 -8.66 -1.90
C PHE A 137 3.63 -7.39 -2.51
N VAL A 138 2.82 -7.60 -3.53
CA VAL A 138 2.05 -6.55 -4.19
C VAL A 138 0.57 -6.89 -4.09
N LEU A 139 -0.27 -5.86 -3.93
CA LEU A 139 -1.70 -5.99 -4.11
C LEU A 139 -2.04 -5.61 -5.54
N ARG A 140 -2.62 -6.54 -6.30
CA ARG A 140 -3.08 -6.29 -7.66
C ARG A 140 -4.58 -6.40 -7.74
N GLU A 141 -5.17 -5.55 -8.55
CA GLU A 141 -6.57 -5.60 -8.93
C GLU A 141 -6.67 -6.17 -10.34
N TYR A 142 -7.39 -7.26 -10.50
CA TYR A 142 -7.76 -7.81 -11.79
C TYR A 142 -9.15 -7.33 -12.16
N ARG A 143 -9.27 -6.74 -13.35
CA ARG A 143 -10.49 -6.12 -13.84
C ARG A 143 -11.08 -6.93 -14.98
N ALA A 144 -12.39 -7.16 -14.91
CA ALA A 144 -13.21 -7.60 -16.03
C ALA A 144 -14.56 -6.89 -15.98
N TYR A 145 -15.09 -6.52 -17.14
CA TYR A 145 -16.44 -5.99 -17.24
C TYR A 145 -17.44 -7.13 -17.40
N ALA A 146 -18.53 -7.07 -16.65
CA ALA A 146 -19.64 -7.99 -16.79
C ALA A 146 -20.66 -7.48 -17.82
N CYS A 147 -20.98 -6.19 -17.75
CA CYS A 147 -21.76 -5.46 -18.73
C CYS A 147 -21.45 -3.96 -18.61
N GLY A 148 -21.73 -3.19 -19.65
CA GLY A 148 -21.58 -1.74 -19.68
C GLY A 148 -21.82 -1.17 -21.08
N PRO A 149 -21.87 0.15 -21.22
CA PRO A 149 -22.04 0.78 -22.53
C PRO A 149 -20.89 0.43 -23.48
N ALA A 150 -21.19 0.37 -24.78
CA ALA A 150 -20.23 -0.04 -25.80
C ALA A 150 -18.99 0.86 -25.90
N SER A 151 -19.07 2.10 -25.41
CA SER A 151 -17.94 3.03 -25.31
C SER A 151 -16.95 2.67 -24.19
N VAL A 152 -17.36 1.83 -23.23
CA VAL A 152 -16.56 1.45 -22.05
C VAL A 152 -16.12 -0.01 -22.12
N THR A 153 -16.95 -0.90 -22.68
CA THR A 153 -16.68 -2.33 -22.68
C THR A 153 -17.25 -3.06 -23.90
N THR A 154 -16.59 -4.15 -24.28
CA THR A 154 -17.06 -5.10 -25.30
C THR A 154 -18.01 -6.16 -24.73
N ALA A 155 -18.26 -6.18 -23.42
CA ALA A 155 -19.12 -7.16 -22.75
C ALA A 155 -20.63 -7.00 -23.06
N GLY A 156 -21.02 -5.91 -23.72
CA GLY A 156 -22.41 -5.59 -24.06
C GLY A 156 -23.13 -4.80 -22.97
N ALA A 157 -24.23 -4.13 -23.36
CA ALA A 157 -24.96 -3.21 -22.50
C ALA A 157 -25.63 -3.90 -21.29
N CYS A 158 -25.70 -3.19 -20.17
CA CYS A 158 -26.45 -3.63 -19.01
C CYS A 158 -27.97 -3.48 -19.25
N THR A 159 -28.67 -4.60 -19.16
CA THR A 159 -30.14 -4.71 -19.16
C THR A 159 -30.53 -5.45 -17.88
N PRO A 160 -31.79 -5.37 -17.41
CA PRO A 160 -32.22 -6.12 -16.22
C PRO A 160 -31.87 -7.62 -16.27
N ALA A 161 -31.83 -8.23 -17.47
CA ALA A 161 -31.48 -9.63 -17.68
C ALA A 161 -29.95 -9.89 -17.73
N SER A 162 -29.12 -8.91 -18.08
CA SER A 162 -27.66 -9.05 -18.20
C SER A 162 -26.89 -8.57 -16.97
N ILE A 163 -27.56 -7.94 -15.99
CA ILE A 163 -26.92 -7.60 -14.71
C ILE A 163 -26.61 -8.91 -13.95
N PRO A 164 -25.34 -9.19 -13.60
CA PRO A 164 -25.00 -10.39 -12.85
C PRO A 164 -25.63 -10.38 -11.45
N ALA A 165 -26.07 -11.55 -11.00
CA ALA A 165 -26.55 -11.76 -9.64
C ALA A 165 -25.39 -11.86 -8.62
N GLY A 166 -24.18 -12.21 -9.09
CA GLY A 166 -23.00 -12.35 -8.24
C GLY A 166 -21.74 -12.60 -9.06
N VAL A 167 -20.63 -12.85 -8.36
CA VAL A 167 -19.34 -13.15 -8.99
C VAL A 167 -19.30 -14.61 -9.46
N PRO A 168 -18.96 -14.90 -10.73
CA PRO A 168 -18.84 -16.27 -11.23
C PRO A 168 -17.67 -17.03 -10.59
N ALA A 169 -17.71 -18.37 -10.66
CA ALA A 169 -16.65 -19.22 -10.13
C ALA A 169 -15.34 -19.14 -10.94
N VAL A 170 -15.43 -18.68 -12.18
CA VAL A 170 -14.32 -18.59 -13.12
C VAL A 170 -14.36 -17.23 -13.78
N LEU A 171 -13.25 -16.50 -13.72
CA LEU A 171 -13.00 -15.26 -14.45
C LEU A 171 -11.79 -15.47 -15.36
N THR A 172 -11.93 -15.10 -16.63
CA THR A 172 -10.87 -15.21 -17.65
C THR A 172 -10.61 -13.87 -18.31
N ASN A 173 -9.43 -13.73 -18.92
CA ASN A 173 -9.01 -12.52 -19.64
C ASN A 173 -9.08 -11.25 -18.77
N THR A 174 -8.85 -11.40 -17.46
CA THR A 174 -8.85 -10.27 -16.54
C THR A 174 -7.51 -9.54 -16.63
N GLN A 175 -7.55 -8.21 -16.66
CA GLN A 175 -6.35 -7.37 -16.76
C GLN A 175 -5.89 -6.92 -15.38
N PRO A 176 -4.59 -7.08 -15.05
CA PRO A 176 -4.07 -6.69 -13.74
C PRO A 176 -3.63 -5.22 -13.67
N PHE A 177 -3.88 -4.59 -12.53
CA PHE A 177 -3.46 -3.23 -12.17
C PHE A 177 -2.82 -3.25 -10.79
N LEU A 178 -1.74 -2.48 -10.60
CA LEU A 178 -1.09 -2.36 -9.30
C LEU A 178 -1.94 -1.46 -8.37
N VAL A 179 -2.20 -1.93 -7.16
CA VAL A 179 -2.88 -1.16 -6.11
C VAL A 179 -1.87 -0.70 -5.06
N MET A 180 -0.95 -1.57 -4.66
CA MET A 180 0.08 -1.26 -3.67
C MET A 180 1.29 -2.19 -3.81
N ASP A 181 2.50 -1.67 -3.56
CA ASP A 181 3.75 -2.45 -3.46
C ASP A 181 4.26 -2.48 -2.00
N GLY A 182 5.16 -3.41 -1.70
CA GLY A 182 5.84 -3.47 -0.41
C GLY A 182 5.04 -4.13 0.70
N LEU A 183 3.92 -4.79 0.41
CA LEU A 183 3.15 -5.53 1.39
C LEU A 183 4.01 -6.59 2.10
N THR A 184 3.81 -6.74 3.40
CA THR A 184 4.39 -7.84 4.17
C THR A 184 3.32 -8.47 5.05
N PHE A 185 3.48 -9.76 5.30
CA PHE A 185 2.63 -10.52 6.23
C PHE A 185 3.31 -10.75 7.57
N ASP A 186 4.55 -10.27 7.73
CA ASP A 186 5.28 -10.40 8.99
C ASP A 186 4.72 -9.40 10.00
N GLY A 187 4.26 -9.91 11.14
CA GLY A 187 3.85 -9.14 12.30
C GLY A 187 4.79 -9.38 13.49
N PRO A 188 4.85 -8.46 14.48
CA PRO A 188 5.59 -8.70 15.72
C PRO A 188 5.08 -9.91 16.51
N ALA A 189 3.83 -10.35 16.26
CA ALA A 189 3.20 -11.53 16.86
C ALA A 189 3.20 -12.77 15.92
N GLY A 190 3.92 -12.71 14.79
CA GLY A 190 3.93 -13.75 13.76
C GLY A 190 3.22 -13.34 12.47
N ALA A 191 3.14 -14.28 11.52
CA ALA A 191 2.50 -14.07 10.24
C ALA A 191 0.99 -13.84 10.41
N PHE A 192 0.42 -12.89 9.67
CA PHE A 192 -1.03 -12.61 9.68
C PHE A 192 -1.66 -12.79 8.31
N THR A 193 -2.97 -13.02 8.28
CA THR A 193 -3.76 -13.08 7.04
C THR A 193 -4.21 -11.67 6.65
N PRO A 194 -3.90 -11.19 5.44
CA PRO A 194 -4.24 -9.83 5.03
C PRO A 194 -5.73 -9.62 4.80
N PHE A 195 -6.48 -10.69 4.51
CA PHE A 195 -7.92 -10.66 4.29
C PHE A 195 -8.62 -11.66 5.21
N ALA A 196 -9.79 -11.28 5.70
CA ALA A 196 -10.73 -12.18 6.34
C ALA A 196 -12.15 -11.71 6.02
N TYR A 197 -13.03 -12.64 5.66
CA TYR A 197 -14.42 -12.33 5.35
C TYR A 197 -15.36 -13.12 6.27
N ASP A 198 -16.28 -12.40 6.91
CA ASP A 198 -17.39 -12.95 7.67
C ASP A 198 -18.68 -12.89 6.83
N PRO A 199 -19.18 -14.02 6.32
CA PRO A 199 -20.40 -14.05 5.51
C PRO A 199 -21.66 -13.74 6.33
N ALA A 200 -21.67 -13.98 7.66
CA ALA A 200 -22.84 -13.75 8.50
C ALA A 200 -23.08 -12.25 8.71
N SER A 201 -22.01 -11.49 8.97
CA SER A 201 -22.09 -10.02 9.12
C SER A 201 -21.85 -9.25 7.81
N ARG A 202 -21.50 -9.95 6.72
CA ARG A 202 -21.04 -9.38 5.43
C ARG A 202 -19.91 -8.35 5.64
N VAL A 203 -18.94 -8.66 6.50
CA VAL A 203 -17.80 -7.77 6.80
C VAL A 203 -16.52 -8.37 6.24
N LEU A 204 -15.83 -7.60 5.38
CA LEU A 204 -14.46 -7.86 4.98
C LEU A 204 -13.50 -7.09 5.90
N THR A 205 -12.54 -7.80 6.46
CA THR A 205 -11.44 -7.23 7.24
C THR A 205 -10.18 -7.22 6.38
N LEU A 206 -9.64 -6.01 6.19
CA LEU A 206 -8.37 -5.77 5.51
C LEU A 206 -7.31 -5.51 6.58
N ARG A 207 -6.20 -6.25 6.54
CA ARG A 207 -5.02 -6.09 7.39
C ARG A 207 -3.83 -5.86 6.51
N LEU A 208 -3.27 -4.66 6.55
CA LEU A 208 -2.16 -4.29 5.67
C LEU A 208 -0.98 -3.76 6.48
N ARG A 209 0.22 -4.11 6.02
CA ARG A 209 1.48 -3.62 6.55
C ARG A 209 2.49 -3.57 5.42
N VAL A 210 3.34 -2.55 5.43
CA VAL A 210 4.42 -2.37 4.45
C VAL A 210 5.75 -2.65 5.13
N GLY A 211 6.64 -3.39 4.44
CA GLY A 211 8.00 -3.69 4.88
C GLY A 211 9.02 -3.11 3.90
N ARG A 212 10.11 -2.52 4.42
CA ARG A 212 11.21 -2.01 3.61
C ARG A 212 12.55 -2.20 4.30
N ARG A 213 13.63 -2.36 3.55
CA ARG A 213 14.99 -2.33 4.08
C ARG A 213 15.70 -1.03 3.73
N GLU A 214 16.15 -0.31 4.75
CA GLU A 214 16.89 0.95 4.62
C GLU A 214 18.13 0.89 5.53
N ALA A 215 19.31 1.23 5.00
CA ALA A 215 20.58 1.20 5.72
C ALA A 215 20.82 -0.12 6.49
N GLY A 216 20.49 -1.26 5.88
CA GLY A 216 20.66 -2.59 6.47
C GLY A 216 19.59 -3.01 7.48
N ARG A 217 18.68 -2.11 7.90
CA ARG A 217 17.59 -2.39 8.84
C ARG A 217 16.27 -2.58 8.14
N VAL A 218 15.45 -3.50 8.63
CA VAL A 218 14.07 -3.68 8.17
C VAL A 218 13.16 -2.74 8.98
N LEU A 219 12.44 -1.89 8.27
CA LEU A 219 11.46 -0.95 8.79
C LEU A 219 10.08 -1.40 8.35
N PHE A 220 9.13 -1.27 9.27
CA PHE A 220 7.74 -1.63 9.02
C PHE A 220 6.83 -0.43 9.19
N THR A 221 5.73 -0.40 8.44
CA THR A 221 4.71 0.63 8.54
C THR A 221 3.33 -0.04 8.50
N PRO A 222 2.55 0.00 9.60
CA PRO A 222 2.89 0.55 10.92
C PRO A 222 4.07 -0.18 11.62
N PRO A 223 4.78 0.49 12.55
CA PRO A 223 5.92 -0.09 13.25
C PRO A 223 5.52 -1.23 14.19
N SER A 224 4.33 -1.18 14.77
CA SER A 224 3.71 -2.26 15.55
C SER A 224 2.43 -2.73 14.89
N GLY A 225 2.29 -4.05 14.71
CA GLY A 225 1.08 -4.66 14.15
C GLY A 225 0.84 -4.31 12.68
N TYR A 226 -0.43 -4.27 12.30
CA TYR A 226 -0.92 -3.95 10.95
C TYR A 226 -1.99 -2.87 11.04
N GLN A 227 -2.22 -2.16 9.94
CA GLN A 227 -3.42 -1.35 9.80
C GLN A 227 -4.62 -2.26 9.54
N GLU A 228 -5.60 -2.24 10.43
CA GLU A 228 -6.85 -2.99 10.27
C GLU A 228 -7.99 -2.06 9.82
N LEU A 229 -8.72 -2.48 8.80
CA LEU A 229 -9.92 -1.82 8.33
C LEU A 229 -11.03 -2.86 8.14
N ARG A 230 -12.14 -2.67 8.87
CA ARG A 230 -13.33 -3.52 8.77
C ARG A 230 -14.38 -2.81 7.92
N VAL A 231 -14.80 -3.46 6.83
CA VAL A 231 -15.69 -2.88 5.84
C VAL A 231 -16.88 -3.78 5.65
N GLN A 232 -18.07 -3.26 5.95
CA GLN A 232 -19.32 -3.95 5.67
C GLN A 232 -19.76 -3.69 4.23
N LEU A 233 -20.17 -4.73 3.52
CA LEU A 233 -20.85 -4.59 2.23
C LEU A 233 -22.20 -3.90 2.46
N ARG A 234 -22.54 -2.89 1.65
CA ARG A 234 -23.79 -2.13 1.80
C ARG A 234 -24.89 -2.52 0.84
N ASN A 235 -24.54 -3.19 -0.26
CA ASN A 235 -25.45 -3.53 -1.36
C ASN A 235 -25.75 -5.02 -1.46
#